data_AF-A0A0M2HJD0-F1
#
_entry.id   AF-A0A0M2HJD0-F1
#
_cell.length_a   1.000
_cell.length_b   1.000
_cell.length_c   1.000
_cell.angle_alpha   90.00
_cell.angle_beta   90.00
_cell.angle_gamma   90.00
#
_symmetry.space_group_name_H-M   'P 1'
#
loop_
_entity.id
_entity.type
_entity.pdbx_description
1 polymer ?
#
loop_
_entity_poly.entity_id
_entity_poly.type
_entity_poly.pdbx_seq_one_letter_code
_entity_poly.pdbx_strand_id
1 'polypeptide(L)' 'MDFAPSTRAHDKTPRYHFWDFESDGPYSHTLSLLAGQIIEVEVLETTFDPETFVTWKTSWTISRSSWGQHN' A
#
# COMPACT_ATOMS: atom_id res chain seq x y z
N MET A 1 -1.36 0.56 -0.49
CA MET A 1 -1.67 -0.87 -0.23
C MET A 1 -1.57 -1.67 -1.51
N ASP A 2 -0.48 -2.39 -1.81
CA ASP A 2 -0.32 -3.24 -3.02
C ASP A 2 0.50 -4.51 -2.70
N PHE A 3 0.62 -5.45 -3.63
CA PHE A 3 1.50 -6.61 -3.47
C PHE A 3 2.33 -6.86 -4.73
N ALA A 4 3.63 -6.62 -4.63
CA ALA A 4 4.58 -6.73 -5.73
C ALA A 4 6.03 -6.77 -5.21
N PRO A 5 7.01 -7.11 -6.05
CA PRO A 5 8.41 -6.84 -5.75
C PRO A 5 8.65 -5.34 -5.60
N SER A 6 9.42 -4.94 -4.59
CA SER A 6 9.85 -3.54 -4.47
C SER A 6 10.79 -3.18 -5.62
N THR A 7 10.54 -2.05 -6.28
CA THR A 7 11.45 -1.51 -7.29
C THR A 7 12.78 -1.08 -6.68
N ARG A 8 12.77 -0.64 -5.42
CA ARG A 8 13.93 -0.14 -4.66
C ARG A 8 14.76 -1.25 -3.99
N ALA A 9 14.13 -2.35 -3.57
CA ALA A 9 14.85 -3.43 -2.90
C ALA A 9 15.73 -4.22 -3.88
N HIS A 10 16.89 -4.70 -3.42
CA HIS A 10 17.76 -5.56 -4.20
C HIS A 10 17.15 -6.96 -4.39
N ASP A 11 16.57 -7.54 -3.34
CA ASP A 11 15.74 -8.73 -3.48
C ASP A 11 14.43 -8.36 -4.20
N LYS A 12 14.00 -9.25 -5.09
CA LYS A 12 12.73 -9.13 -5.83
C LYS A 12 11.65 -10.03 -5.25
N THR A 13 11.78 -10.38 -3.98
CA THR A 13 10.74 -11.11 -3.26
C THR A 13 9.50 -10.19 -3.17
N PRO A 14 8.30 -10.71 -3.49
CA PRO A 14 7.07 -9.95 -3.34
C PRO A 14 6.86 -9.45 -1.90
N ARG A 15 6.39 -8.21 -1.77
CA ARG A 15 6.18 -7.51 -0.50
C ARG A 15 4.77 -6.93 -0.46
N TYR A 16 4.23 -6.82 0.75
CA TYR A 16 3.03 -6.06 1.01
C TYR A 16 3.40 -4.59 1.19
N HIS A 17 2.87 -3.74 0.31
CA HIS A 17 3.11 -2.30 0.28
C HIS A 17 1.96 -1.57 0.98
N PHE A 18 1.98 -1.54 2.31
CA PHE A 18 1.03 -0.79 3.13
C PHE A 18 1.26 0.72 3.06
N TRP A 19 0.30 1.47 3.57
CA TRP A 19 0.50 2.88 3.85
C TRP A 19 0.59 3.14 5.33
N ASP A 20 1.64 3.87 5.69
CA ASP A 20 1.83 4.41 7.02
C ASP A 20 1.26 5.83 7.04
N PHE A 21 0.05 5.95 7.59
CA PHE A 21 -0.70 7.20 7.63
C PHE A 21 -0.13 8.20 8.64
N GLU A 22 0.54 7.73 9.70
CA GLU A 22 1.04 8.55 10.80
C GLU A 22 2.49 9.01 10.59
N SER A 23 3.16 8.55 9.53
CA SER A 23 4.51 9.00 9.19
C SER A 23 4.50 10.46 8.67
N ASP A 24 4.80 11.41 9.56
CA ASP A 24 4.97 12.85 9.28
C ASP A 24 6.24 13.22 8.47
N GLY A 25 6.89 12.24 7.84
CA GLY A 25 8.13 12.44 7.10
C GLY A 25 7.91 13.01 5.69
N PRO A 26 8.91 13.70 5.08
CA PRO A 26 8.83 14.20 3.70
C PRO A 26 8.89 13.10 2.64
N TYR A 27 8.88 11.83 3.04
CA TYR A 27 9.09 10.66 2.18
C TYR A 27 7.80 9.88 1.96
N SER A 28 7.79 9.03 0.93
CA SER A 28 6.58 8.27 0.58
C SER A 28 6.08 7.45 1.77
N HIS A 29 4.82 7.64 2.13
CA HIS A 29 4.04 6.91 3.14
C HIS A 29 3.93 5.40 2.90
N THR A 30 4.76 4.80 2.03
CA THR A 30 4.68 3.38 1.68
C THR A 30 5.56 2.53 2.59
N LEU A 31 4.94 1.71 3.41
CA LEU A 31 5.58 0.69 4.24
C LEU A 31 5.61 -0.63 3.47
N SER A 32 6.80 -1.16 3.16
CA SER A 32 6.96 -2.36 2.32
C SER A 32 7.50 -3.54 3.13
N LEU A 33 6.64 -4.49 3.47
CA LEU A 33 6.96 -5.62 4.35
C LEU A 33 7.00 -6.95 3.59
N LEU A 34 8.00 -7.77 3.88
CA LEU A 34 7.96 -9.19 3.52
C LEU A 34 6.88 -9.89 4.33
N ALA A 35 6.30 -10.96 3.80
CA ALA A 35 5.30 -11.76 4.51
C ALA A 35 5.78 -12.19 5.91
N GLY A 36 7.04 -12.62 6.04
CA GLY A 36 7.63 -13.03 7.32
C GLY A 36 7.87 -11.89 8.33
N GLN A 37 7.67 -10.63 7.93
CA GLN A 37 7.73 -9.47 8.83
C GLN A 37 6.34 -9.07 9.36
N ILE A 38 5.28 -9.70 8.88
CA ILE A 38 3.90 -9.44 9.27
C ILE A 38 3.50 -10.49 10.31
N ILE A 39 3.15 -10.01 11.50
CA ILE A 39 2.68 -10.88 12.59
C ILE A 39 1.17 -11.09 12.46
N GLU A 40 0.42 -10.02 12.20
CA GLU A 40 -1.04 -10.02 12.12
C GLU A 40 -1.54 -8.90 11.20
N VAL A 41 -2.68 -9.13 10.54
CA VAL A 41 -3.43 -8.12 9.79
C VAL A 41 -4.89 -8.26 10.18
N GLU A 42 -5.45 -7.19 10.72
CA GLU A 42 -6.86 -7.11 11.11
C GLU A 42 -7.62 -6.21 10.13
N VAL A 43 -8.79 -6.68 9.68
CA VAL A 43 -9.72 -5.88 8.88
C VAL A 43 -10.71 -5.24 9.84
N LEU A 44 -10.69 -3.91 9.91
CA LEU A 44 -11.62 -3.14 10.73
C LEU A 44 -13.01 -3.08 10.06
N GLU A 45 -14.07 -2.93 10.87
CA GLU A 45 -15.44 -2.78 10.37
C GLU A 45 -15.72 -1.41 9.74
N THR A 46 -14.79 -0.47 9.88
CA THR A 46 -14.89 0.88 9.33
C THR A 46 -14.40 0.93 7.89
N THR A 47 -15.10 1.71 7.06
CA THR A 47 -14.69 2.01 5.69
C THR A 47 -14.23 3.45 5.57
N PHE A 48 -13.36 3.73 4.61
CA PHE A 48 -12.97 5.08 4.24
C PHE A 48 -13.08 5.25 2.72
N ASP A 49 -13.14 6.50 2.26
CA ASP A 49 -13.13 6.85 0.85
C ASP A 49 -11.68 7.09 0.36
N PRO A 50 -11.14 6.26 -0.57
CA PRO A 50 -9.82 6.43 -1.15
C PRO A 50 -9.54 7.83 -1.73
N GLU A 51 -10.56 8.49 -2.31
CA GLU A 51 -10.37 9.79 -2.97
C GLU A 51 -9.97 10.89 -1.98
N THR A 52 -10.31 10.72 -0.69
CA THR A 52 -9.99 11.71 0.35
C THR A 52 -8.50 11.86 0.61
N PHE A 53 -7.67 10.92 0.16
CA PHE A 53 -6.23 10.97 0.38
C PHE A 53 -5.38 10.54 -0.83
N VAL A 54 -5.91 9.74 -1.78
CA VAL A 54 -5.20 9.44 -3.04
C VAL A 54 -5.31 10.61 -3.99
N THR A 55 -4.38 11.54 -3.90
CA THR A 55 -4.33 12.75 -4.75
C THR A 55 -3.42 12.61 -5.97
N TRP A 56 -2.83 11.42 -6.18
CA TRP A 56 -1.85 11.15 -7.24
C TRP A 56 -2.28 10.02 -8.17
N LYS A 57 -1.63 9.92 -9.33
CA LYS A 57 -1.79 8.80 -10.25
C LYS A 57 -1.17 7.53 -9.66
N THR A 58 -2.00 6.54 -9.40
CA THR A 58 -1.58 5.25 -8.87
C THR A 58 -1.00 4.36 -9.98
N SER A 59 -0.10 3.47 -9.59
CA SER A 59 0.53 2.49 -10.49
C SER A 59 0.48 1.10 -9.84
N TRP A 60 -0.74 0.62 -9.60
CA TRP A 60 -0.95 -0.63 -8.92
C TRP A 60 -0.53 -1.82 -9.79
N THR A 61 0.09 -2.80 -9.15
CA THR A 61 0.41 -4.08 -9.78
C THR A 61 -0.80 -4.99 -9.79
N ILE A 62 -1.52 -5.04 -8.66
CA ILE A 62 -2.79 -5.75 -8.58
C ILE A 62 -3.90 -4.81 -9.03
N SER A 63 -4.65 -5.23 -10.05
CA SER A 63 -5.83 -4.52 -10.54
C SER A 63 -6.92 -4.50 -9.47
N ARG A 64 -7.57 -3.34 -9.33
CA ARG A 64 -8.61 -3.09 -8.34
C ARG A 64 -9.91 -2.74 -9.06
N SER A 65 -11.03 -2.98 -8.39
CA SER A 65 -12.35 -2.53 -8.85
C SER A 65 -13.01 -1.57 -7.87
N SER A 66 -12.58 -1.55 -6.61
CA SER A 66 -13.27 -0.84 -5.51
C SER A 66 -12.75 0.58 -5.23
N TRP A 67 -11.71 1.06 -5.92
CA TRP A 67 -11.08 2.37 -5.67
C TRP A 67 -11.40 3.42 -6.74
N GLY A 68 -12.53 3.26 -7.42
CA GLY A 68 -13.03 4.22 -8.41
C GLY A 68 -12.04 4.47 -9.55
N GLN A 69 -11.71 5.74 -9.80
CA GLN A 69 -10.79 6.15 -10.87
C GLN A 69 -9.30 5.84 -10.58
N HIS A 70 -8.98 5.40 -9.37
CA HIS A 70 -7.62 5.09 -8.93
C HIS A 70 -7.27 3.60 -9.03
N ASN A 71 -8.04 2.83 -9.81
CA ASN A 71 -7.85 1.41 -10.04
C ASN A 71 -6.68 1.09 -11.00
#